data_AF-A0A9W5QEX9-F1
#
_entry.id   AF-A0A9W5QEX9-F1
#
_cell.length_a   1.000
_cell.length_b   1.000
_cell.length_c   1.000
_cell.angle_alpha   90.00
_cell.angle_beta   90.00
_cell.angle_gamma   90.00
#
_symmetry.space_group_name_H-M   'P 1'
#
loop_
_entity.id
_entity.type
_entity.pdbx_description
1 polymer ?
#
loop_
_entity_poly.entity_id
_entity_poly.type
_entity_poly.pdbx_seq_one_letter_code
_entity_poly.pdbx_strand_id
1 'polypeptide(L)' 'DEAHIKPCVSFNELKQEIKKYMTYYNHYRYQWNLKKMTPVGYRNHLLDVA' A
#
# COMPACT_ATOMS: atom_id res chain seq x y z
N ASP A 1 -1.70 -12.87 -1.83
CA ASP A 1 -0.60 -13.58 -1.13
C ASP A 1 0.32 -12.70 -0.29
N GLU A 2 0.34 -11.37 -0.45
CA GLU A 2 1.26 -10.51 0.30
C GLU A 2 0.76 -10.09 1.69
N ALA A 3 -0.54 -10.19 1.97
CA ALA A 3 -1.14 -9.87 3.27
C ALA A 3 -1.44 -11.15 4.05
N HIS A 4 -0.98 -11.21 5.31
CA HIS A 4 -1.13 -12.37 6.19
C HIS A 4 -2.46 -12.30 6.96
N ILE A 5 -3.56 -12.29 6.22
CA ILE A 5 -4.92 -12.14 6.77
C ILE A 5 -5.43 -13.45 7.37
N LYS A 6 -5.17 -14.59 6.72
CA LYS A 6 -5.70 -15.91 7.13
C LYS A 6 -5.30 -16.32 8.57
N PRO A 7 -4.09 -16.00 9.07
CA PRO A 7 -3.71 -16.32 10.44
C PRO A 7 -4.29 -15.40 11.52
N CYS A 8 -4.92 -14.27 11.16
CA CYS A 8 -5.51 -13.37 12.14
C CYS A 8 -6.69 -14.03 12.86
N VAL A 9 -6.65 -14.07 14.19
CA VAL A 9 -7.71 -14.69 15.01
C VAL A 9 -8.62 -13.66 15.66
N SER A 10 -8.21 -12.38 15.67
CA SER A 10 -9.03 -11.28 16.19
C SER A 10 -9.24 -10.17 15.16
N PHE A 11 -10.33 -9.42 15.35
CA PHE A 11 -10.61 -8.23 14.54
C PHE A 11 -9.48 -7.18 14.64
N ASN A 12 -8.86 -7.07 15.82
CA ASN A 12 -7.77 -6.11 16.03
C ASN A 12 -6.51 -6.50 15.23
N GLU A 13 -6.15 -7.79 15.23
CA GLU A 13 -5.05 -8.31 14.39
C GLU A 13 -5.35 -8.09 12.91
N LEU A 14 -6.56 -8.41 12.46
CA LEU A 14 -6.98 -8.19 11.08
C LEU A 14 -6.83 -6.71 10.68
N LYS A 15 -7.30 -5.80 11.55
CA LYS A 15 -7.18 -4.35 11.31
C LYS A 15 -5.72 -3.91 11.23
N GLN A 16 -4.85 -4.47 12.06
CA GLN A 16 -3.42 -4.18 12.03
C GLN A 16 -2.77 -4.68 10.74
N GLU A 17 -3.05 -5.92 10.33
CA GLU A 17 -2.50 -6.49 9.09
C GLU A 17 -2.96 -5.72 7.84
N ILE A 18 -4.24 -5.32 7.79
CA ILE A 18 -4.74 -4.46 6.70
C ILE A 18 -4.01 -3.12 6.70
N LYS A 19 -3.84 -2.47 7.86
CA LYS A 19 -3.13 -1.19 7.96
C LYS A 19 -1.66 -1.30 7.51
N LYS A 20 -0.98 -2.38 7.90
CA LYS A 20 0.39 -2.68 7.46
C LYS A 20 0.44 -2.86 5.94
N TYR A 21 -0.48 -3.66 5.38
CA TYR A 21 -0.56 -3.89 3.95
C TYR A 21 -0.83 -2.59 3.16
N MET A 22 -1.78 -1.78 3.61
CA MET A 22 -2.07 -0.48 2.98
C MET A 22 -0.84 0.43 3.00
N THR A 23 -0.13 0.49 4.12
CA THR A 23 1.10 1.30 4.23
C THR A 23 2.14 0.81 3.25
N TYR A 24 2.35 -0.51 3.17
CA TYR A 24 3.29 -1.12 2.25
C TYR A 24 2.95 -0.85 0.79
N TYR A 25 1.70 -1.11 0.41
CA TYR A 25 1.23 -0.91 -0.95
C TYR A 25 1.39 0.55 -1.39
N ASN A 26 1.00 1.50 -0.53
CA ASN A 26 0.98 2.91 -0.88
C ASN A 26 2.37 3.57 -0.92
N HIS A 27 3.30 3.11 -0.08
CA HIS A 27 4.60 3.77 0.09
C HIS A 27 5.80 3.00 -0.45
N TYR A 28 5.71 1.69 -0.57
CA TYR A 28 6.90 0.86 -0.89
C TYR A 28 6.71 -0.01 -2.13
N ARG A 29 5.47 -0.31 -2.54
CA ARG A 29 5.22 -1.13 -3.73
C ARG A 29 5.17 -0.29 -5.01
N TYR A 30 6.25 -0.32 -5.77
CA TYR A 30 6.33 0.31 -7.08
C TYR A 30 5.39 -0.35 -8.10
N GLN A 31 4.68 0.48 -8.85
CA GLN A 31 3.70 0.05 -9.85
C GLN A 31 4.23 0.31 -11.26
N TRP A 32 4.32 -0.73 -12.09
CA TRP A 32 4.85 -0.64 -13.44
C TRP A 32 4.08 0.34 -14.34
N ASN A 33 2.77 0.40 -14.19
CA ASN A 33 1.89 1.31 -14.91
C ASN A 33 1.89 2.75 -14.36
N LEU A 34 2.44 3.00 -13.17
CA LEU A 34 2.59 4.35 -12.59
C LEU A 34 4.00 4.90 -12.81
N LYS A 35 4.55 4.72 -14.02
CA LYS A 35 5.94 5.11 -14.35
C LYS A 35 6.97 4.52 -13.37
N LYS A 36 6.70 3.32 -12.83
CA LYS A 36 7.50 2.69 -11.76
C LYS A 36 7.63 3.57 -10.51
N MET A 37 6.56 4.25 -10.11
CA MET A 37 6.45 4.97 -8.84
C MET A 37 5.56 4.22 -7.85
N THR A 38 5.67 4.55 -6.57
CA THR A 38 4.71 4.12 -5.55
C THR A 38 3.42 4.94 -5.71
N PRO A 39 2.26 4.43 -5.25
CA PRO A 39 1.01 5.20 -5.34
C PRO A 39 1.09 6.62 -4.77
N VAL A 40 1.75 6.78 -3.61
CA VAL A 40 1.96 8.11 -3.01
C VAL A 40 2.93 8.96 -3.85
N GLY A 41 4.02 8.38 -4.34
CA GLY A 41 4.95 9.10 -5.21
C GLY A 41 4.29 9.58 -6.50
N TYR A 42 3.45 8.75 -7.11
CA TYR A 42 2.71 9.11 -8.31
C TYR A 42 1.69 10.22 -8.05
N ARG A 43 0.95 10.16 -6.94
CA ARG A 43 0.06 11.26 -6.51
C ARG A 43 0.82 12.59 -6.41
N ASN A 44 1.97 12.60 -5.75
CA ASN A 44 2.75 13.82 -5.57
C ASN A 44 3.29 14.32 -6.93
N HIS A 45 3.80 13.43 -7.77
CA HIS A 45 4.22 13.77 -9.14
C HIS A 45 3.10 14.44 -9.95
N LEU A 46 1.86 13.96 -9.84
CA LEU A 46 0.71 14.58 -10.52
C LEU A 46 0.38 15.97 -9.96
N LEU A 47 0.53 16.18 -8.65
CA LEU A 47 0.31 17.49 -8.02
C LEU A 47 1.38 18.51 -8.41
N ASP A 48 2.62 18.07 -8.59
CA ASP A 48 3.72 18.95 -9.00
C ASP A 48 3.66 19.34 -10.49
N VAL A 49 2.95 18.54 -11.30
CA VAL A 49 2.77 18.76 -12.75
C VAL A 49 1.50 19.58 -13.06
N ALA A 50 0.57 19.68 -12.09
CA ALA A 50 -0.66 20.46 -12.20
C ALA A 50 -0.40 21.97 -12.02
#